data_AF-A0A962H8H6-F1
#
_entry.id   AF-A0A962H8H6-F1
#
_cell.length_a   1.000
_cell.length_b   1.000
_cell.length_c   1.000
_cell.angle_alpha   90.00
_cell.angle_beta   90.00
_cell.angle_gamma   90.00
#
_symmetry.space_group_name_H-M   'P 1'
#
loop_
_entity.id
_entity.type
_entity.pdbx_description
1 polymer ?
#
loop_
_entity_poly.entity_id
_entity_poly.type
_entity_poly.pdbx_seq_one_letter_code
_entity_poly.pdbx_strand_id
1 'polypeptide(L)'
;AALSGHHSTLLRDTVRTLLRDHKVFVTDWVDARMVPLDQGAFHLHDYVHYIQDFIRQIGAKNLHVISVCQPTVPVLAAVSLMAANGEAVPRSMTMMGGPIDPRRSPTKVNDLATTKPLSWFEHNVIHEVPERYPGAGRKVYPGFLQHAGFLAMNPSRHFSSHWDFYKDLIRGDLDDAESHRRFYDEYNAVLDMPADYYLETIHTVFQQHLLP
;
A
#
# COMPACT_ATOMS: atom_id res chain seq x y z
N ALA A 1 -4.27 4.79 0.22
CA ALA A 1 -3.48 4.51 1.45
C ALA A 1 -2.16 3.80 1.11
N ALA A 2 -1.20 3.84 2.03
CA ALA A 2 0.02 3.04 1.95
C ALA A 2 -0.35 1.57 2.09
N LEU A 3 -0.34 0.82 0.98
CA LEU A 3 -0.44 -0.63 1.12
C LEU A 3 0.88 -1.09 1.79
N SER A 4 0.71 -1.77 2.91
CA SER A 4 1.64 -2.69 3.55
C SER A 4 0.75 -3.68 4.32
N GLY A 5 -0.35 -4.08 3.68
CA GLY A 5 -1.53 -4.64 4.32
C GLY A 5 -2.39 -3.64 5.12
N HIS A 6 -1.92 -2.47 5.53
CA HIS A 6 -2.70 -1.69 6.51
C HIS A 6 -3.69 -0.69 5.90
N HIS A 7 -4.74 -0.38 6.67
CA HIS A 7 -5.63 0.75 6.42
C HIS A 7 -4.91 2.10 6.52
N SER A 8 -5.59 3.15 6.06
CA SER A 8 -5.15 4.53 6.17
C SER A 8 -4.77 5.01 7.59
N THR A 9 -5.12 4.25 8.64
CA THR A 9 -4.78 4.50 10.05
C THR A 9 -3.29 4.65 10.31
N LEU A 10 -2.40 4.00 9.54
CA LEU A 10 -0.94 4.19 9.68
C LEU A 10 -0.48 5.63 9.46
N LEU A 11 -1.26 6.45 8.75
CA LEU A 11 -0.96 7.85 8.50
C LEU A 11 -1.59 8.80 9.53
N ARG A 12 -2.19 8.27 10.61
CA ARG A 12 -2.96 9.06 11.59
C ARG A 12 -2.21 10.29 12.10
N ASP A 13 -0.95 10.14 12.50
CA ASP A 13 -0.16 11.25 13.06
C ASP A 13 0.23 12.28 11.98
N THR A 14 0.55 11.81 10.78
CA THR A 14 0.78 12.68 9.61
C THR A 14 -0.48 13.47 9.27
N VAL A 15 -1.63 12.80 9.19
CA VAL A 15 -2.94 13.41 8.92
C VAL A 15 -3.30 14.42 10.00
N ARG A 16 -3.15 14.06 11.29
CA ARG A 16 -3.41 14.94 12.43
C ARG A 16 -2.58 16.23 12.36
N THR A 17 -1.34 16.13 11.90
CA THR A 17 -0.45 17.29 11.75
C THR A 17 -0.87 18.16 10.58
N LEU A 18 -1.15 17.57 9.41
CA LEU A 18 -1.55 18.29 8.21
C LEU A 18 -2.91 19.00 8.35
N LEU A 19 -3.86 18.38 9.07
CA LEU A 19 -5.20 18.92 9.31
C LEU A 19 -5.23 20.27 10.02
N ARG A 20 -4.13 20.68 10.66
CA ARG A 20 -4.03 21.99 11.31
C ARG A 20 -4.09 23.13 10.31
N ASP A 21 -3.48 22.94 9.13
CA ASP A 21 -3.27 24.01 8.15
C ASP A 21 -3.86 23.67 6.76
N HIS A 22 -4.31 22.43 6.54
CA HIS A 22 -4.74 21.94 5.22
C HIS A 22 -6.07 21.18 5.28
N LYS A 23 -6.84 21.25 4.18
CA LYS A 23 -7.92 20.29 3.90
C LYS A 23 -7.30 18.98 3.44
N VAL A 24 -7.38 17.95 4.27
CA VAL A 24 -6.76 16.64 4.00
C VAL A 24 -7.80 15.67 3.42
N PHE A 25 -7.47 15.08 2.28
CA PHE A 25 -8.19 13.95 1.70
C PHE A 25 -7.35 12.69 1.87
N VAL A 26 -7.97 11.62 2.38
CA VAL A 26 -7.30 10.34 2.60
C VAL A 26 -8.00 9.29 1.76
N THR A 27 -7.26 8.64 0.86
CA THR A 27 -7.76 7.49 0.12
C THR A 27 -7.57 6.23 0.96
N ASP A 28 -8.59 5.39 1.04
CA ASP A 28 -8.53 4.11 1.74
C ASP A 28 -8.99 2.98 0.84
N TRP A 29 -8.58 1.76 1.19
CA TRP A 29 -8.89 0.56 0.43
C TRP A 29 -10.04 -0.21 1.04
N VAL A 30 -10.86 -0.80 0.19
CA VAL A 30 -11.73 -1.90 0.58
C VAL A 30 -10.92 -3.19 0.49
N ASP A 31 -10.96 -3.99 1.55
CA ASP A 31 -10.34 -5.32 1.60
C ASP A 31 -10.82 -6.18 0.42
N ALA A 32 -9.92 -6.78 -0.36
CA ALA A 32 -10.31 -7.53 -1.55
C ALA A 32 -11.24 -8.71 -1.23
N ARG A 33 -11.14 -9.30 -0.03
CA ARG A 33 -12.07 -10.36 0.40
C ARG A 33 -13.51 -9.87 0.58
N MET A 34 -13.72 -8.56 0.74
CA MET A 34 -15.03 -7.94 0.88
C MET A 34 -15.61 -7.46 -0.46
N VAL A 35 -14.89 -7.59 -1.57
CA VAL A 35 -15.32 -7.17 -2.90
C VAL A 35 -15.85 -8.38 -3.70
N PRO A 36 -17.16 -8.44 -4.00
CA PRO A 36 -17.74 -9.53 -4.80
C PRO A 36 -17.07 -9.70 -6.16
N LEU A 37 -17.10 -10.92 -6.71
CA LEU A 37 -16.49 -11.24 -8.01
C LEU A 37 -17.08 -10.43 -9.18
N ASP A 38 -18.38 -10.08 -9.10
CA ASP A 38 -19.08 -9.31 -10.15
C ASP A 38 -18.65 -7.84 -10.26
N GLN A 39 -17.90 -7.32 -9.26
CA GLN A 39 -17.31 -5.99 -9.30
C GLN A 39 -16.00 -5.93 -10.13
N GLY A 40 -15.62 -7.05 -10.74
CA GLY A 40 -14.46 -7.13 -11.62
C GLY A 40 -13.12 -7.34 -10.90
N ALA A 41 -12.06 -7.37 -11.69
CA ALA A 41 -10.69 -7.47 -11.22
C ALA A 41 -10.15 -6.08 -10.84
N PHE A 42 -8.98 -6.07 -10.21
CA PHE A 42 -8.29 -4.84 -9.86
C PHE A 42 -6.80 -4.99 -10.17
N HIS A 43 -6.34 -4.21 -11.13
CA HIS A 43 -5.02 -4.24 -11.74
C HIS A 43 -4.17 -3.02 -11.32
N LEU A 44 -2.89 -3.02 -11.68
CA LEU A 44 -1.99 -1.89 -11.43
C LEU A 44 -2.46 -0.61 -12.13
N HIS A 45 -2.94 -0.73 -13.37
CA HIS A 45 -3.44 0.40 -14.13
C HIS A 45 -4.75 0.97 -13.57
N ASP A 46 -5.60 0.14 -12.95
CA ASP A 46 -6.79 0.62 -12.26
C ASP A 46 -6.42 1.56 -11.11
N TYR A 47 -5.38 1.21 -10.33
CA TYR A 47 -4.92 2.10 -9.27
C TYR A 47 -4.39 3.42 -9.83
N VAL A 48 -3.65 3.37 -10.93
CA VAL A 48 -3.20 4.58 -11.64
C VAL A 48 -4.39 5.45 -12.06
N HIS A 49 -5.41 4.86 -12.67
CA HIS A 49 -6.61 5.59 -13.10
C HIS A 49 -7.38 6.19 -11.91
N TYR A 50 -7.57 5.45 -10.82
CA TYR A 50 -8.20 5.99 -9.61
C TYR A 50 -7.47 7.22 -9.06
N ILE A 51 -6.13 7.21 -9.07
CA ILE A 51 -5.36 8.40 -8.65
C ILE A 51 -5.62 9.59 -9.57
N GLN A 52 -5.66 9.37 -10.89
CA GLN A 52 -5.98 10.44 -11.84
C GLN A 52 -7.39 10.99 -11.59
N ASP A 53 -8.37 10.11 -11.37
CA ASP A 53 -9.75 10.51 -11.12
C ASP A 53 -9.89 11.28 -9.80
N PHE A 54 -9.20 10.86 -8.73
CA PHE A 54 -9.16 11.63 -7.49
C PHE A 54 -8.53 13.02 -7.70
N ILE A 55 -7.44 13.12 -8.47
CA ILE A 55 -6.81 14.40 -8.77
C ILE A 55 -7.75 15.31 -9.57
N ARG A 56 -8.46 14.76 -10.57
CA ARG A 56 -9.46 15.49 -11.36
C ARG A 56 -10.63 15.95 -10.51
N GLN A 57 -11.16 15.08 -9.66
CA GLN A 57 -12.28 15.36 -8.75
C GLN A 57 -11.93 16.45 -7.72
N ILE A 58 -10.75 16.37 -7.09
CA ILE A 58 -10.32 17.32 -6.06
C ILE A 58 -9.88 18.66 -6.68
N GLY A 59 -9.25 18.59 -7.86
CA GLY A 59 -8.73 19.74 -8.59
C GLY A 59 -7.23 19.96 -8.39
N ALA A 60 -6.46 19.69 -9.44
CA ALA A 60 -5.00 19.76 -9.46
C ALA A 60 -4.38 21.12 -9.04
N LYS A 61 -5.04 22.24 -9.36
CA LYS A 61 -4.47 23.60 -9.21
C LYS A 61 -4.06 23.96 -7.78
N ASN A 62 -4.69 23.38 -6.76
CA ASN A 62 -4.41 23.63 -5.34
C ASN A 62 -4.15 22.33 -4.57
N LEU A 63 -3.72 21.27 -5.27
CA LEU A 63 -3.51 19.95 -4.69
C LEU A 63 -2.03 19.68 -4.47
N HIS A 64 -1.69 19.13 -3.30
CA HIS A 64 -0.42 18.51 -3.00
C HIS A 64 -0.67 17.02 -2.76
N VAL A 65 0.05 16.15 -3.46
CA VAL A 65 -0.10 14.69 -3.33
C VAL A 65 1.02 14.12 -2.49
N ILE A 66 0.67 13.27 -1.52
CA ILE A 66 1.61 12.52 -0.69
C ILE A 66 1.34 11.03 -0.89
N SER A 67 2.40 10.28 -1.22
CA SER A 67 2.35 8.82 -1.38
C SER A 67 3.44 8.16 -0.53
N VAL A 68 3.12 7.03 0.08
CA VAL A 68 3.99 6.35 1.04
C VAL A 68 4.03 4.86 0.74
N CYS A 69 5.21 4.29 0.56
CA CYS A 69 5.44 2.88 0.24
C CYS A 69 4.79 2.47 -1.09
N GLN A 70 3.93 1.45 -1.11
CA GLN A 70 3.34 0.88 -2.33
C GLN A 70 2.66 1.88 -3.28
N PRO A 71 1.86 2.89 -2.83
CA PRO A 71 1.27 3.90 -3.72
C PRO A 71 2.26 4.81 -4.46
N THR A 72 3.56 4.83 -4.15
CA THR A 72 4.47 5.77 -4.84
C THR A 72 4.57 5.49 -6.34
N VAL A 73 4.55 4.22 -6.74
CA VAL A 73 4.58 3.79 -8.14
C VAL A 73 3.32 4.26 -8.89
N PRO A 74 2.10 3.90 -8.48
CA PRO A 74 0.90 4.31 -9.20
C PRO A 74 0.68 5.83 -9.18
N VAL A 75 1.08 6.53 -8.12
CA VAL A 75 1.03 8.00 -8.07
C VAL A 75 2.00 8.63 -9.07
N LEU A 76 3.24 8.14 -9.14
CA LEU A 76 4.21 8.59 -10.13
C LEU A 76 3.70 8.37 -11.56
N ALA A 77 3.17 7.17 -11.84
CA ALA A 77 2.61 6.84 -13.13
C ALA A 77 1.42 7.73 -13.49
N ALA A 78 0.48 7.93 -12.55
CA ALA A 78 -0.72 8.73 -12.75
C ALA A 78 -0.38 10.18 -13.12
N VAL A 79 0.48 10.83 -12.33
CA VAL A 79 0.90 12.21 -12.57
C VAL A 79 1.72 12.34 -13.86
N SER A 80 2.58 11.36 -14.16
CA SER A 80 3.36 11.35 -15.41
C SER A 80 2.47 11.24 -16.64
N LEU A 81 1.46 10.37 -16.60
CA LEU A 81 0.49 10.20 -17.69
C LEU A 81 -0.39 11.45 -17.87
N MET A 82 -0.86 12.06 -16.77
CA MET A 82 -1.60 13.32 -16.82
C MET A 82 -0.75 14.42 -17.47
N ALA A 83 0.52 14.55 -17.08
CA ALA A 83 1.44 15.52 -17.67
C ALA A 83 1.65 15.27 -19.17
N ALA A 84 1.87 14.01 -19.57
CA ALA A 84 2.06 13.63 -20.97
C ALA A 84 0.82 13.94 -21.85
N ASN A 85 -0.37 13.86 -21.27
CA ASN A 85 -1.64 14.20 -21.93
C ASN A 85 -1.96 15.71 -21.92
N GLY A 86 -1.10 16.55 -21.36
CA GLY A 86 -1.35 18.00 -21.23
C GLY A 86 -2.42 18.36 -20.21
N GLU A 87 -2.75 17.45 -19.29
CA GLU A 87 -3.70 17.72 -18.21
C GLU A 87 -3.06 18.55 -17.08
N ALA A 88 -3.90 19.19 -16.27
CA ALA A 88 -3.43 19.87 -15.06
C ALA A 88 -2.92 18.85 -14.03
N VAL A 89 -1.71 19.07 -13.51
CA VAL A 89 -1.07 18.22 -12.50
C VAL A 89 -1.00 18.89 -11.13
N PRO A 90 -0.90 18.12 -10.02
CA PRO A 90 -0.78 18.68 -8.67
C PRO A 90 0.41 19.64 -8.53
N ARG A 91 0.31 20.59 -7.60
CA ARG A 91 1.39 21.57 -7.30
C ARG A 91 2.67 20.92 -6.80
N SER A 92 2.54 19.84 -6.04
CA SER A 92 3.68 19.03 -5.63
C SER A 92 3.29 17.56 -5.49
N MET A 93 4.29 16.70 -5.59
CA MET A 93 4.19 15.27 -5.37
C MET A 93 5.32 14.84 -4.42
N THR A 94 4.96 14.39 -3.22
CA THR A 94 5.87 13.85 -2.23
C THR A 94 5.75 12.33 -2.21
N MET A 95 6.87 11.63 -2.38
CA MET A 95 6.92 10.16 -2.40
C MET A 95 7.87 9.68 -1.30
N MET A 96 7.43 8.76 -0.46
CA MET A 96 8.19 8.32 0.71
C MET A 96 8.31 6.80 0.74
N GLY A 97 9.53 6.27 0.73
CA GLY A 97 9.80 4.86 1.04
C GLY A 97 9.18 3.82 0.10
N GLY A 98 8.95 4.17 -1.17
CA GLY A 98 8.41 3.24 -2.16
C GLY A 98 9.39 2.88 -3.29
N PRO A 99 9.13 1.78 -4.02
CA PRO A 99 10.09 1.19 -4.95
C PRO A 99 10.04 1.87 -6.33
N ILE A 100 10.58 3.08 -6.45
CA ILE A 100 10.61 3.80 -7.74
C ILE A 100 11.56 3.13 -8.72
N ASP A 101 12.83 2.94 -8.33
CA ASP A 101 13.81 2.14 -9.08
C ASP A 101 14.34 1.02 -8.18
N PRO A 102 13.83 -0.22 -8.31
CA PRO A 102 14.26 -1.34 -7.49
C PRO A 102 15.69 -1.84 -7.80
N ARG A 103 16.36 -1.27 -8.81
CA ARG A 103 17.79 -1.54 -9.09
C ARG A 103 18.71 -0.72 -8.19
N ARG A 104 18.20 0.34 -7.56
CA ARG A 104 18.96 1.23 -6.68
C ARG A 104 18.75 0.80 -5.23
N SER A 105 19.84 0.56 -4.51
CA SER A 105 19.82 0.13 -3.09
C SER A 105 18.93 -1.11 -2.84
N PRO A 106 19.23 -2.25 -3.52
CA PRO A 106 18.40 -3.44 -3.43
C PRO A 106 18.32 -3.97 -2.00
N THR A 107 17.15 -4.48 -1.65
CA THR A 107 16.84 -5.12 -0.37
C THR A 107 16.49 -6.58 -0.59
N LYS A 108 16.28 -7.34 0.49
CA LYS A 108 15.80 -8.74 0.39
C LYS A 108 14.46 -8.88 -0.35
N VAL A 109 13.63 -7.83 -0.35
CA VAL A 109 12.39 -7.78 -1.15
C VAL A 109 12.72 -7.87 -2.64
N ASN A 110 13.74 -7.13 -3.07
CA ASN A 110 14.19 -7.10 -4.45
C ASN A 110 14.76 -8.46 -4.86
N ASP A 111 15.53 -9.10 -3.99
CA ASP A 111 16.10 -10.43 -4.27
C ASP A 111 15.00 -11.46 -4.48
N LEU A 112 13.97 -11.48 -3.62
CA LEU A 112 12.84 -12.38 -3.78
C LEU A 112 12.11 -12.13 -5.11
N ALA A 113 11.80 -10.87 -5.41
CA ALA A 113 11.07 -10.46 -6.61
C ALA A 113 11.81 -10.77 -7.92
N THR A 114 13.15 -10.68 -7.92
CA THR A 114 13.98 -10.83 -9.13
C THR A 114 14.50 -12.25 -9.35
N THR A 115 14.63 -13.06 -8.30
CA THR A 115 15.17 -14.43 -8.41
C THR A 115 14.11 -15.51 -8.65
N LYS A 116 12.83 -15.20 -8.41
CA LYS A 116 11.72 -16.13 -8.61
C LYS A 116 10.93 -15.78 -9.87
N PRO A 117 10.55 -16.76 -10.72
CA PRO A 117 9.65 -16.50 -11.83
C PRO A 117 8.28 -16.07 -11.31
N LEU A 118 7.50 -15.35 -12.11
CA LEU A 118 6.17 -14.87 -11.71
C LEU A 118 5.24 -16.03 -11.28
N SER A 119 5.33 -17.18 -11.96
CA SER A 119 4.60 -18.40 -11.60
C SER A 119 4.88 -18.88 -10.17
N TRP A 120 6.09 -18.66 -9.64
CA TRP A 120 6.38 -19.01 -8.25
C TRP A 120 5.49 -18.22 -7.30
N PHE A 121 5.29 -16.91 -7.53
CA PHE A 121 4.41 -16.09 -6.70
C PHE A 121 2.96 -16.55 -6.81
N GLU A 122 2.48 -16.79 -8.04
CA GLU A 122 1.13 -17.29 -8.29
C GLU A 122 0.83 -18.59 -7.51
N HIS A 123 1.77 -19.52 -7.44
CA HIS A 123 1.56 -20.80 -6.76
C HIS A 123 1.83 -20.78 -5.25
N ASN A 124 2.64 -19.84 -4.74
CA ASN A 124 3.11 -19.88 -3.35
C ASN A 124 2.52 -18.80 -2.44
N VAL A 125 2.05 -17.68 -3.00
CA VAL A 125 1.54 -16.56 -2.18
C VAL A 125 0.13 -16.11 -2.54
N ILE A 126 -0.44 -16.58 -3.65
CA ILE A 126 -1.82 -16.28 -4.03
C ILE A 126 -2.74 -17.36 -3.50
N HIS A 127 -3.84 -16.93 -2.88
CA HIS A 127 -4.87 -17.78 -2.30
C HIS A 127 -6.26 -17.33 -2.73
N GLU A 128 -7.22 -18.23 -2.70
CA GLU A 128 -8.63 -17.91 -2.90
C GLU A 128 -9.28 -17.45 -1.58
N VAL A 129 -10.14 -16.44 -1.68
CA VAL A 129 -10.95 -15.96 -0.56
C VAL A 129 -11.95 -17.05 -0.12
N PRO A 130 -12.05 -17.39 1.17
CA PRO A 130 -12.99 -18.40 1.68
C PRO A 130 -14.47 -18.03 1.50
N GLU A 131 -15.35 -19.03 1.42
CA GLU A 131 -16.80 -18.90 1.19
C GLU A 131 -17.55 -17.96 2.15
N ARG A 132 -17.01 -17.74 3.35
CA ARG A 132 -17.65 -16.89 4.38
C ARG A 132 -17.61 -15.39 4.06
N TYR A 133 -16.88 -14.95 3.04
CA TYR A 133 -16.73 -13.54 2.68
C TYR A 133 -17.41 -13.23 1.34
N PRO A 134 -17.86 -11.97 1.10
CA PRO A 134 -18.48 -11.57 -0.16
C PRO A 134 -17.62 -11.83 -1.41
N GLY A 135 -16.30 -11.74 -1.28
CA GLY A 135 -15.34 -11.99 -2.36
C GLY A 135 -14.96 -13.46 -2.53
N ALA A 136 -15.73 -14.42 -2.02
CA ALA A 136 -15.44 -15.86 -2.11
C ALA A 136 -14.97 -16.29 -3.52
N GLY A 137 -13.88 -17.04 -3.60
CA GLY A 137 -13.27 -17.48 -4.86
C GLY A 137 -12.36 -16.44 -5.55
N ARG A 138 -12.33 -15.18 -5.09
CA ARG A 138 -11.39 -14.18 -5.59
C ARG A 138 -9.96 -14.57 -5.22
N LYS A 139 -9.03 -14.47 -6.18
CA LYS A 139 -7.61 -14.66 -5.95
C LYS A 139 -7.00 -13.40 -5.32
N VAL A 140 -6.31 -13.58 -4.19
CA VAL A 140 -5.70 -12.50 -3.41
C VAL A 140 -4.31 -12.90 -2.92
N TYR A 141 -3.45 -11.91 -2.68
CA TYR A 141 -2.29 -12.06 -1.80
C TYR A 141 -2.73 -11.73 -0.37
N PRO A 142 -2.87 -12.73 0.53
CA PRO A 142 -3.46 -12.50 1.84
C PRO A 142 -2.65 -11.54 2.72
N GLY A 143 -3.35 -10.72 3.49
CA GLY A 143 -2.72 -9.73 4.37
C GLY A 143 -1.74 -10.35 5.37
N PHE A 144 -2.04 -11.53 5.92
CA PHE A 144 -1.15 -12.21 6.87
C PHE A 144 0.17 -12.67 6.23
N LEU A 145 0.16 -13.05 4.95
CA LEU A 145 1.38 -13.41 4.22
C LEU A 145 2.19 -12.18 3.85
N GLN A 146 1.53 -11.06 3.52
CA GLN A 146 2.19 -9.76 3.36
C GLN A 146 2.96 -9.39 4.62
N HIS A 147 2.30 -9.54 5.77
CA HIS A 147 2.87 -9.24 7.08
C HIS A 147 4.06 -10.15 7.42
N ALA A 148 3.88 -11.47 7.26
CA ALA A 148 4.94 -12.44 7.52
C ALA A 148 6.17 -12.21 6.64
N GLY A 149 5.95 -11.90 5.34
CA GLY A 149 7.01 -11.52 4.42
C GLY A 149 7.76 -10.26 4.88
N PHE A 150 7.03 -9.21 5.25
CA PHE A 150 7.61 -7.96 5.73
C PHE A 150 8.46 -8.14 6.99
N LEU A 151 7.97 -8.90 7.98
CA LEU A 151 8.70 -9.24 9.20
C LEU A 151 9.97 -10.04 8.92
N ALA A 152 9.90 -11.01 8.01
CA ALA A 152 11.04 -11.85 7.64
C ALA A 152 12.15 -11.05 6.93
N MET A 153 11.81 -9.94 6.28
CA MET A 153 12.74 -9.16 5.45
C MET A 153 13.56 -8.13 6.24
N ASN A 154 13.09 -7.62 7.40
CA ASN A 154 13.84 -6.70 8.28
C ASN A 154 13.59 -6.92 9.80
N PRO A 155 13.84 -8.12 10.34
CA PRO A 155 13.43 -8.49 11.71
C PRO A 155 14.03 -7.61 12.82
N SER A 156 15.27 -7.14 12.68
CA SER A 156 15.99 -6.39 13.71
C SER A 156 15.64 -4.89 13.79
N ARG A 157 15.26 -4.26 12.68
CA ARG A 157 14.86 -2.84 12.62
C ARG A 157 13.39 -2.62 12.96
N HIS A 158 12.53 -3.58 12.62
CA HIS A 158 11.10 -3.48 12.91
C HIS A 158 10.77 -3.75 14.38
N PHE A 159 11.48 -4.69 15.03
CA PHE A 159 11.24 -4.92 16.46
C PHE A 159 11.59 -3.67 17.28
N SER A 160 12.61 -2.89 16.93
CA SER A 160 12.94 -1.65 17.65
C SER A 160 12.00 -0.49 17.32
N SER A 161 11.70 -0.21 16.04
CA SER A 161 10.88 0.96 15.69
C SER A 161 9.41 0.81 16.09
N HIS A 162 8.87 -0.41 16.03
CA HIS A 162 7.51 -0.68 16.51
C HIS A 162 7.45 -0.75 18.03
N TRP A 163 8.50 -1.26 18.70
CA TRP A 163 8.61 -1.24 20.16
C TRP A 163 8.78 0.18 20.73
N ASP A 164 9.52 1.04 20.03
CA ASP A 164 9.68 2.44 20.41
C ASP A 164 8.40 3.25 20.14
N PHE A 165 7.72 3.04 19.00
CA PHE A 165 6.37 3.59 18.75
C PHE A 165 5.35 3.12 19.81
N TYR A 166 5.40 1.85 20.20
CA TYR A 166 4.55 1.26 21.25
C TYR A 166 4.88 1.80 22.65
N LYS A 167 6.17 1.98 22.99
CA LYS A 167 6.59 2.66 24.23
C LYS A 167 6.10 4.10 24.27
N ASP A 168 6.12 4.80 23.15
CA ASP A 168 5.62 6.17 23.05
C ASP A 168 4.09 6.23 23.15
N LEU A 169 3.38 5.22 22.63
CA LEU A 169 1.93 5.07 22.77
C LEU A 169 1.51 4.77 24.22
N ILE A 170 2.21 3.87 24.93
CA ILE A 170 1.96 3.53 26.35
C ILE A 170 2.40 4.65 27.30
N ARG A 171 3.45 5.40 26.96
CA ARG A 171 3.81 6.60 27.73
C ARG A 171 2.74 7.69 27.61
N GLY A 172 1.96 7.70 26.53
CA GLY A 172 0.84 8.63 26.32
C GLY A 172 -0.47 8.16 26.97
N ASP A 173 -0.77 6.86 26.91
CA ASP A 173 -1.93 6.21 27.54
C ASP A 173 -1.44 5.20 28.58
N LEU A 174 -1.44 5.62 29.85
CA LEU A 174 -1.06 4.84 31.03
C LEU A 174 -1.53 3.37 30.95
N ASP A 175 -0.59 2.43 30.78
CA ASP A 175 -0.67 0.98 31.02
C ASP A 175 -2.06 0.31 30.89
N ASP A 176 -2.75 0.50 29.77
CA ASP A 176 -4.05 -0.15 29.54
C ASP A 176 -3.95 -1.34 28.58
N ALA A 177 -4.48 -2.49 29.00
CA ALA A 177 -4.60 -3.70 28.20
C ALA A 177 -5.47 -3.47 26.95
N GLU A 178 -6.35 -2.45 26.96
CA GLU A 178 -7.09 -2.01 25.78
C GLU A 178 -6.20 -1.41 24.68
N SER A 179 -5.19 -0.62 25.04
CA SER A 179 -4.23 -0.05 24.09
C SER A 179 -3.39 -1.14 23.43
N HIS A 180 -3.00 -2.15 24.20
CA HIS A 180 -2.39 -3.38 23.68
C HIS A 180 -3.28 -4.13 22.70
N ARG A 181 -4.58 -4.30 23.03
CA ARG A 181 -5.52 -5.04 22.19
C ARG A 181 -5.83 -4.30 20.89
N ARG A 182 -6.03 -2.98 20.95
CA ARG A 182 -6.18 -2.12 19.76
C ARG A 182 -4.94 -2.14 18.88
N PHE A 183 -3.75 -2.15 19.48
CA PHE A 183 -2.50 -2.32 18.72
C PHE A 183 -2.52 -3.66 17.97
N TYR A 184 -2.84 -4.78 18.62
CA TYR A 184 -2.89 -6.07 17.92
C TYR A 184 -4.01 -6.17 16.89
N ASP A 185 -5.16 -5.52 17.11
CA ASP A 185 -6.25 -5.46 16.15
C ASP A 185 -5.89 -4.59 14.94
N GLU A 186 -5.23 -3.44 15.12
CA GLU A 186 -4.69 -2.61 14.03
C GLU A 186 -3.48 -3.26 13.33
N TYR A 187 -2.66 -4.01 14.07
CA TYR A 187 -1.48 -4.71 13.58
C TYR A 187 -1.84 -5.98 12.78
N ASN A 188 -2.98 -6.62 13.12
CA ASN A 188 -3.58 -7.70 12.34
C ASN A 188 -4.60 -7.20 11.31
N ALA A 189 -4.82 -5.88 11.19
CA ALA A 189 -5.66 -5.27 10.16
C ALA A 189 -4.93 -5.21 8.81
N VAL A 190 -4.42 -6.36 8.38
CA VAL A 190 -3.80 -6.57 7.10
C VAL A 190 -4.85 -7.00 6.08
N LEU A 191 -5.00 -6.20 5.03
CA LEU A 191 -5.94 -6.31 3.95
C LEU A 191 -5.46 -7.32 2.91
N ASP A 192 -6.39 -8.12 2.40
CA ASP A 192 -6.11 -8.98 1.26
C ASP A 192 -5.97 -8.11 0.00
N MET A 193 -4.86 -8.31 -0.72
CA MET A 193 -4.53 -7.54 -1.92
C MET A 193 -4.98 -8.32 -3.16
N PRO A 194 -5.62 -7.69 -4.18
CA PRO A 194 -5.97 -8.37 -5.41
C PRO A 194 -4.74 -9.02 -6.08
N ALA A 195 -4.88 -10.28 -6.52
CA ALA A 195 -3.76 -11.02 -7.09
C ALA A 195 -3.18 -10.37 -8.35
N ASP A 196 -4.04 -9.88 -9.25
CA ASP A 196 -3.62 -9.25 -10.50
C ASP A 196 -2.75 -8.01 -10.23
N TYR A 197 -3.24 -7.08 -9.39
CA TYR A 197 -2.46 -5.93 -8.93
C TYR A 197 -1.09 -6.33 -8.34
N TYR A 198 -1.05 -7.34 -7.46
CA TYR A 198 0.19 -7.79 -6.84
C TYR A 198 1.19 -8.35 -7.88
N LEU A 199 0.73 -9.29 -8.71
CA LEU A 199 1.57 -9.97 -9.70
C LEU A 199 2.06 -9.00 -10.78
N GLU A 200 1.19 -8.10 -11.25
CA GLU A 200 1.57 -7.03 -12.18
C GLU A 200 2.60 -6.09 -11.56
N THR A 201 2.46 -5.74 -10.27
CA THR A 201 3.47 -4.92 -9.60
C THR A 201 4.84 -5.60 -9.57
N ILE A 202 4.90 -6.89 -9.23
CA ILE A 202 6.15 -7.66 -9.29
C ILE A 202 6.73 -7.65 -10.71
N HIS A 203 5.89 -7.98 -11.69
CA HIS A 203 6.34 -8.09 -13.07
C HIS A 203 6.81 -6.74 -13.65
N THR A 204 5.98 -5.71 -13.58
CA THR A 204 6.23 -4.39 -14.18
C THR A 204 7.32 -3.61 -13.45
N VAL A 205 7.27 -3.57 -12.11
CA VAL A 205 8.15 -2.71 -11.31
C VAL A 205 9.47 -3.41 -11.02
N PHE A 206 9.42 -4.63 -10.49
CA PHE A 206 10.61 -5.31 -9.96
C PHE A 206 11.35 -6.16 -11.00
N GLN A 207 10.66 -6.72 -11.98
CA GLN A 207 11.30 -7.61 -12.98
C GLN A 207 11.61 -6.86 -14.28
N GLN A 208 10.63 -6.18 -14.87
CA GLN A 208 10.77 -5.47 -16.14
C GLN A 208 11.35 -4.06 -15.97
N HIS A 209 11.27 -3.46 -14.78
CA HIS A 209 11.79 -2.12 -14.49
C HIS A 209 11.25 -1.06 -15.46
N LEU A 210 9.94 -1.06 -15.71
CA LEU A 210 9.31 -0.13 -16.68
C LEU A 210 9.12 1.30 -16.16
N LEU A 211 9.51 1.57 -14.90
CA LEU A 211 9.58 2.92 -14.35
C LEU A 211 10.98 3.51 -14.57
N PRO A 212 11.12 4.85 -14.56
CA PRO A 212 12.40 5.55 -14.82
C PRO A 212 13.57 5.05 -13.97
#